data_AF-A0A834T4K7-F1
#
_entry.id   AF-A0A834T4K7-F1
#
_cell.length_a   1.000
_cell.length_b   1.000
_cell.length_c   1.000
_cell.angle_alpha   90.00
_cell.angle_beta   90.00
_cell.angle_gamma   90.00
#
_symmetry.space_group_name_H-M   'P 1'
#
loop_
_entity.id
_entity.type
_entity.pdbx_description
1 polymer ?
#
loop_
_entity_poly.entity_id
_entity_poly.type
_entity_poly.pdbx_seq_one_letter_code
_entity_poly.pdbx_strand_id
1 'polypeptide(L)'
;MQANIRTRTLEITVISGENLYVDGNPVGESAAASVVVRTESLKCWSTKTAAKGGLGYPLWDEKLVVEMPLHARSITLEVQCRTSKGGSSGSSSSVRSIGVARIGVWDILGGEGEGEGEGKGTLQKEGWLHVMSYRLRNWEGRRNGVLNFSARVVKKKEEEEEEEEEEEEKNNMMDHHHHHEMKGLNDNNDGGVVLGVPVWWNNHLGIHV
;
A
#
# COMPACT_ATOMS: atom_id res chain seq x y z
N MET A 1 1.28 24.45 -13.53
CA MET A 1 0.13 23.68 -12.99
C MET A 1 0.69 22.36 -12.49
N GLN A 2 0.76 22.14 -11.18
CA GLN A 2 1.03 20.80 -10.64
C GLN A 2 -0.30 20.04 -10.69
N ALA A 3 -0.36 18.95 -11.45
CA ALA A 3 -1.50 18.06 -11.37
C ALA A 3 -1.51 17.43 -9.97
N ASN A 4 -2.62 17.55 -9.25
CA ASN A 4 -2.82 16.83 -8.00
C ASN A 4 -3.00 15.34 -8.35
N ILE A 5 -1.90 14.58 -8.29
CA ILE A 5 -1.91 13.15 -8.56
C ILE A 5 -2.27 12.44 -7.26
N ARG A 6 -3.41 11.74 -7.25
CA ARG A 6 -3.77 10.87 -6.14
C ARG A 6 -2.74 9.75 -6.00
N THR A 7 -2.30 9.50 -4.77
CA THR A 7 -1.32 8.47 -4.42
C THR A 7 -1.89 7.53 -3.38
N ARG A 8 -1.30 6.34 -3.28
CA ARG A 8 -1.44 5.42 -2.14
C ARG A 8 -0.07 5.17 -1.53
N THR A 9 -0.04 4.86 -0.24
CA THR A 9 1.21 4.60 0.49
C THR A 9 1.47 3.10 0.54
N LEU A 10 2.69 2.71 0.18
CA LEU A 10 3.17 1.34 0.29
C LEU A 10 4.29 1.26 1.30
N GLU A 11 4.24 0.24 2.16
CA GLU A 11 5.37 -0.17 2.96
C GLU A 11 6.07 -1.33 2.22
N ILE A 12 7.34 -1.15 1.88
CA ILE A 12 8.17 -2.14 1.20
C ILE A 12 9.37 -2.45 2.08
N THR A 13 9.52 -3.70 2.51
CA THR A 13 10.72 -4.16 3.22
C THR A 13 11.61 -4.93 2.27
N VAL A 14 12.79 -4.39 1.96
CA VAL A 14 13.81 -5.08 1.16
C VAL A 14 14.58 -6.00 2.09
N ILE A 15 14.50 -7.31 1.86
CA ILE A 15 15.01 -8.32 2.80
C ILE A 15 16.43 -8.70 2.41
N SER A 16 16.61 -9.37 1.27
CA SER A 16 17.89 -9.94 0.85
C SER A 16 17.99 -10.08 -0.67
N GLY A 17 19.19 -10.32 -1.18
CA GLY A 17 19.41 -10.59 -2.60
C GLY A 17 20.34 -11.77 -2.79
N GLU A 18 19.93 -12.76 -3.59
CA GLU A 18 20.64 -14.03 -3.77
C GLU A 18 21.25 -14.11 -5.17
N ASN A 19 22.42 -14.76 -5.29
CA ASN A 19 23.10 -15.03 -6.56
C ASN A 19 23.27 -13.77 -7.43
N LEU A 20 23.64 -12.65 -6.80
CA LEU A 20 23.88 -11.39 -7.49
C LEU A 20 25.31 -11.31 -7.99
N TYR A 21 25.50 -10.98 -9.28
CA TYR A 21 26.81 -10.85 -9.91
C TYR A 21 27.02 -9.47 -10.52
N VAL A 22 28.23 -8.95 -10.39
CA VAL A 22 28.71 -7.75 -11.09
C VAL A 22 29.99 -8.12 -11.82
N ASP A 23 30.02 -7.91 -13.13
CA ASP A 23 31.14 -8.32 -14.01
C ASP A 23 31.56 -9.79 -13.82
N GLY A 24 30.60 -10.68 -13.57
CA GLY A 24 30.87 -12.10 -13.33
C GLY A 24 31.35 -12.44 -11.92
N ASN A 25 31.52 -11.46 -11.03
CA ASN A 25 31.92 -11.68 -9.64
C ASN A 25 30.73 -11.54 -8.68
N PRO A 26 30.63 -12.38 -7.63
CA PRO A 26 29.60 -12.23 -6.60
C PRO A 26 29.68 -10.87 -5.91
N VAL A 27 28.53 -10.24 -5.68
CA VAL A 27 28.42 -8.92 -5.06
C VAL A 27 28.90 -8.91 -3.60
N GLY A 28 28.73 -10.02 -2.87
CA GLY A 28 28.95 -10.10 -1.43
C GLY A 28 30.39 -9.88 -0.95
N GLU A 29 31.37 -9.80 -1.85
CA GLU A 29 32.78 -9.83 -1.47
C GLU A 29 33.44 -8.44 -1.37
N SER A 30 33.02 -7.46 -2.18
CA SER A 30 33.72 -6.16 -2.29
C SER A 30 32.82 -4.96 -2.65
N ALA A 31 31.53 -5.18 -2.90
CA ALA A 31 30.63 -4.17 -3.46
C ALA A 31 29.64 -3.61 -2.43
N ALA A 32 29.48 -2.29 -2.42
CA ALA A 32 28.41 -1.63 -1.67
C ALA A 32 27.10 -1.69 -2.48
N ALA A 33 26.24 -2.67 -2.18
CA ALA A 33 24.97 -2.87 -2.89
C ALA A 33 23.79 -2.17 -2.21
N SER A 34 22.94 -1.48 -2.96
CA SER A 34 21.69 -0.85 -2.50
C SER A 34 20.54 -1.16 -3.46
N VAL A 35 19.30 -1.06 -2.99
CA VAL A 35 18.11 -1.25 -3.81
C VAL A 35 17.38 0.08 -3.96
N VAL A 36 17.11 0.46 -5.21
CA VAL A 36 16.36 1.66 -5.59
C VAL A 36 14.95 1.24 -5.99
N VAL A 37 13.94 1.83 -5.34
CA VAL A 37 12.52 1.63 -5.60
C VAL A 37 11.97 2.81 -6.41
N ARG A 38 11.27 2.52 -7.50
CA ARG A 38 10.58 3.51 -8.35
C ARG A 38 9.13 3.09 -8.57
N THR A 39 8.21 4.01 -8.35
CA THR A 39 6.75 3.78 -8.37
C THR A 39 6.06 4.48 -9.55
N GLU A 40 6.70 4.56 -10.72
CA GLU A 40 6.23 5.39 -11.87
C GLU A 40 6.05 6.88 -11.52
N SER A 41 6.67 7.34 -10.43
CA SER A 41 6.80 8.73 -10.04
C SER A 41 8.23 9.24 -10.27
N LEU A 42 8.43 10.56 -10.22
CA LEU A 42 9.77 11.16 -10.28
C LEU A 42 10.59 10.90 -9.01
N LYS A 43 9.93 10.57 -7.90
CA LYS A 43 10.55 10.29 -6.61
C LYS A 43 11.06 8.86 -6.60
N CYS A 44 12.29 8.70 -6.13
CA CYS A 44 12.92 7.39 -5.94
C CYS A 44 13.25 7.23 -4.46
N TRP A 45 13.18 6.00 -3.98
CA TRP A 45 13.60 5.63 -2.63
C TRP A 45 14.75 4.65 -2.75
N SER A 46 15.70 4.69 -1.82
CA SER A 46 16.83 3.77 -1.81
C SER A 46 17.04 3.23 -0.43
N THR A 47 17.40 1.95 -0.34
CA THR A 47 17.96 1.39 0.88
C THR A 47 19.35 1.98 1.13
N LYS A 48 19.84 1.81 2.35
CA LYS A 48 21.25 1.84 2.69
C LYS A 48 22.00 0.71 1.97
N THR A 49 23.31 0.79 2.03
CA THR A 49 24.19 -0.28 1.57
C THR A 49 23.93 -1.55 2.40
N ALA A 50 23.86 -2.69 1.72
CA ALA A 50 23.67 -4.00 2.33
C ALA A 50 24.77 -4.27 3.37
N ALA A 51 24.38 -4.89 4.48
CA ALA A 51 25.32 -5.55 5.34
C ALA A 51 25.89 -6.78 4.64
N LYS A 52 27.16 -7.10 4.92
CA LYS A 52 27.76 -8.37 4.51
C LYS A 52 27.12 -9.46 5.36
N GLY A 53 26.15 -10.19 4.80
CA GLY A 53 25.52 -11.31 5.47
C GLY A 53 26.51 -12.44 5.70
N GLY A 54 26.35 -13.21 6.80
CA GLY A 54 27.21 -14.35 7.13
C GLY A 54 27.18 -15.48 6.08
N LEU A 55 26.22 -15.44 5.15
CA LEU A 55 25.97 -16.46 4.13
C LEU A 55 26.45 -16.04 2.72
N GLY A 56 27.22 -14.96 2.59
CA GLY A 56 27.85 -14.56 1.32
C GLY A 56 26.94 -13.82 0.34
N TYR A 57 25.78 -13.34 0.79
CA TYR A 57 24.84 -12.57 0.00
C TYR A 57 24.42 -11.27 0.73
N PRO A 58 24.02 -10.21 0.00
CA PRO A 58 23.61 -8.95 0.61
C PRO A 58 22.32 -9.10 1.41
N LEU A 59 22.35 -8.56 2.63
CA LEU A 59 21.19 -8.42 3.52
C LEU A 59 20.93 -6.93 3.74
N TRP A 60 19.69 -6.50 3.49
CA TRP A 60 19.25 -5.12 3.73
C TRP A 60 18.36 -5.05 4.98
N ASP A 61 17.35 -5.92 5.05
CA ASP A 61 16.31 -5.89 6.08
C ASP A 61 15.80 -4.46 6.39
N GLU A 62 15.56 -3.70 5.32
CA GLU A 62 15.26 -2.28 5.40
C GLU A 62 13.86 -1.97 4.88
N LYS A 63 13.08 -1.31 5.74
CA LYS A 63 11.72 -0.86 5.45
C LYS A 63 11.70 0.54 4.85
N LEU A 64 11.06 0.67 3.70
CA LEU A 64 10.83 1.91 2.97
C LEU A 64 9.33 2.21 2.90
N VAL A 65 8.95 3.44 3.22
CA VAL A 65 7.57 3.93 3.00
C VAL A 65 7.58 4.78 1.74
N VAL A 66 6.87 4.32 0.72
CA VAL A 66 6.89 4.90 -0.63
C VAL A 66 5.50 5.36 -1.06
N GLU A 67 5.47 6.47 -1.78
CA GLU A 67 4.25 7.00 -2.38
C GLU A 67 4.14 6.46 -3.80
N MET A 68 3.00 5.86 -4.14
CA MET A 68 2.73 5.33 -5.47
C MET A 68 1.49 6.01 -6.05
N PRO A 69 1.56 6.61 -7.25
CA PRO A 69 0.38 7.10 -7.95
C PRO A 69 -0.68 6.00 -8.11
N LEU A 70 -1.97 6.34 -7.94
CA LEU A 70 -3.04 5.33 -8.09
C LEU A 70 -3.09 4.71 -9.50
N HIS A 71 -2.61 5.44 -10.51
CA HIS A 71 -2.54 5.01 -11.91
C HIS A 71 -1.27 4.21 -12.26
N ALA A 72 -0.34 4.03 -11.31
CA ALA A 72 0.87 3.26 -11.56
C ALA A 72 0.50 1.80 -11.85
N ARG A 73 1.14 1.21 -12.86
CA ARG A 73 0.91 -0.20 -13.24
C ARG A 73 1.96 -1.14 -12.69
N SER A 74 3.15 -0.61 -12.45
CA SER A 74 4.27 -1.39 -11.94
C SER A 74 5.12 -0.63 -10.93
N ILE A 75 5.82 -1.41 -10.09
CA ILE A 75 6.90 -0.93 -9.23
C ILE A 75 8.19 -1.53 -9.74
N THR A 76 9.23 -0.72 -9.82
CA THR A 76 10.56 -1.16 -10.25
C THR A 76 11.50 -1.18 -9.05
N LEU A 77 12.08 -2.33 -8.77
CA LEU A 77 13.16 -2.50 -7.80
C LEU A 77 14.45 -2.77 -8.56
N GLU A 78 15.39 -1.83 -8.49
CA GLU A 78 16.69 -1.92 -9.13
C GLU A 78 17.77 -2.12 -8.08
N VAL A 79 18.52 -3.21 -8.18
CA VAL A 79 19.71 -3.40 -7.35
C VAL A 79 20.90 -2.73 -8.02
N GLN A 80 21.58 -1.86 -7.27
CA GLN A 80 22.76 -1.12 -7.71
C GLN A 80 23.96 -1.46 -6.84
N CYS A 81 25.14 -1.42 -7.43
CA CYS A 81 26.42 -1.56 -6.74
C CYS A 81 27.23 -0.27 -6.92
N ARG A 82 27.78 0.23 -5.81
CA ARG A 82 28.84 1.24 -5.81
C ARG A 82 30.18 0.56 -5.60
N THR A 83 31.07 0.73 -6.57
CA THR A 83 32.46 0.30 -6.46
C THR A 83 33.37 1.52 -6.46
N SER A 84 34.22 1.63 -5.44
CA SER A 84 35.35 2.55 -5.47
C SER A 84 36.51 1.82 -6.14
N LYS A 85 36.80 2.13 -7.41
CA LYS A 85 38.03 1.64 -8.05
C LYS A 85 39.23 2.32 -7.38
N GLY A 86 39.94 1.58 -6.53
CA GLY A 86 41.23 2.00 -6.00
C GLY A 86 42.32 1.66 -7.01
N GLY A 87 42.85 2.66 -7.72
CA GLY A 87 43.99 2.51 -8.62
C GLY A 87 44.07 3.55 -9.73
N SER A 88 44.80 4.64 -9.46
CA SER A 88 45.54 5.46 -10.44
C SER A 88 44.81 5.94 -11.71
N SER A 89 43.70 6.66 -11.60
CA SER A 89 43.34 7.84 -12.41
C SER A 89 41.89 8.25 -12.14
N GLY A 90 41.68 9.39 -11.47
CA GLY A 90 40.37 10.05 -11.33
C GLY A 90 39.34 9.32 -10.46
N SER A 91 39.11 9.84 -9.25
CA SER A 91 38.07 9.41 -8.32
C SER A 91 36.65 9.56 -8.92
N SER A 92 36.16 8.54 -9.63
CA SER A 92 34.75 8.41 -10.01
C SER A 92 34.22 7.10 -9.46
N SER A 93 33.46 7.20 -8.37
CA SER A 93 32.62 6.11 -7.88
C SER A 93 31.59 5.80 -8.96
N SER A 94 31.73 4.67 -9.64
CA SER A 94 30.77 4.25 -10.66
C SER A 94 29.64 3.47 -9.99
N VAL A 95 28.42 4.01 -10.07
CA VAL A 95 27.20 3.27 -9.75
C VAL A 95 26.91 2.34 -10.92
N ARG A 96 26.74 1.05 -10.64
CA ARG A 96 26.41 0.05 -11.66
C ARG A 96 25.11 -0.67 -11.31
N SER A 97 24.22 -0.76 -12.29
CA SER A 97 23.00 -1.55 -12.18
C SER A 97 23.34 -3.04 -12.24
N ILE A 98 22.94 -3.79 -11.22
CA ILE A 98 23.14 -5.24 -11.11
C ILE A 98 21.97 -5.94 -11.81
N GLY A 99 20.76 -5.50 -11.50
CA GLY A 99 19.57 -6.01 -12.14
C GLY A 99 18.31 -5.34 -11.66
N VAL A 100 17.24 -5.55 -12.41
CA VAL A 100 15.94 -4.93 -12.22
C VAL A 100 14.87 -6.01 -12.08
N ALA A 101 13.98 -5.83 -11.10
CA ALA A 101 12.71 -6.52 -10.99
C ALA A 101 11.59 -5.50 -11.22
N ARG A 102 10.59 -5.87 -12.00
CA ARG A 102 9.42 -5.04 -12.29
C ARG A 102 8.18 -5.83 -11.88
N ILE A 103 7.50 -5.31 -10.86
CA ILE A 103 6.44 -5.97 -10.12
C ILE A 103 5.12 -5.37 -10.58
N GLY A 104 4.13 -6.19 -10.93
CA GLY A 104 2.80 -5.70 -11.24
C GLY A 104 2.14 -5.19 -9.97
N VAL A 105 1.48 -4.03 -10.02
CA VAL A 105 0.77 -3.50 -8.85
C VAL A 105 -0.30 -4.49 -8.35
N TRP A 106 -0.87 -5.28 -9.26
CA TRP A 106 -1.78 -6.38 -8.95
C TRP A 106 -1.23 -7.42 -7.98
N ASP A 107 0.08 -7.71 -8.04
CA ASP A 107 0.72 -8.69 -7.16
C ASP A 107 0.76 -8.22 -5.70
N ILE A 108 0.62 -6.90 -5.47
CA ILE A 108 0.69 -6.25 -4.16
C ILE A 108 -0.71 -5.92 -3.64
N LEU A 109 -1.62 -5.50 -4.51
CA LEU A 109 -2.99 -5.14 -4.11
C LEU A 109 -3.90 -6.35 -3.93
N GLY A 110 -3.54 -7.48 -4.54
CA GLY A 110 -4.44 -8.61 -4.71
C GLY A 110 -5.48 -8.30 -5.78
N GLY A 111 -6.03 -9.35 -6.37
CA GLY A 111 -6.97 -9.16 -7.46
C GLY A 111 -8.32 -8.58 -7.04
N GLU A 112 -8.85 -7.73 -7.90
CA GLU A 112 -10.25 -7.32 -7.96
C GLU A 112 -11.12 -8.57 -8.13
N GLY A 113 -11.85 -8.93 -7.08
CA GLY A 113 -13.02 -9.77 -7.28
C GLY A 113 -14.05 -8.92 -8.02
N GLU A 114 -14.40 -9.32 -9.23
CA GLU A 114 -15.52 -8.80 -10.00
C GLU A 114 -16.80 -8.93 -9.15
N GLY A 115 -17.11 -7.90 -8.39
CA GLY A 115 -18.40 -7.66 -7.79
C GLY A 115 -18.95 -6.40 -8.41
N GLU A 116 -19.53 -6.54 -9.60
CA GLU A 116 -20.36 -5.51 -10.21
C GLU A 116 -21.50 -5.18 -9.24
N GLY A 117 -21.34 -4.08 -8.51
CA GLY A 117 -22.29 -3.60 -7.53
C GLY A 117 -21.87 -2.23 -7.07
N GLU A 118 -22.44 -1.21 -7.71
CA GLU A 118 -22.29 0.19 -7.34
C GLU A 118 -22.47 0.35 -5.82
N GLY A 119 -21.43 0.84 -5.13
CA GLY A 119 -21.52 1.24 -3.73
C GLY A 119 -20.86 0.35 -2.67
N LYS A 120 -19.89 -0.50 -3.02
CA LYS A 120 -19.05 -1.17 -2.00
C LYS A 120 -17.58 -1.02 -2.34
N GLY A 121 -16.91 -0.10 -1.62
CA GLY A 121 -15.49 0.21 -1.80
C GLY A 121 -14.66 -1.05 -1.97
N THR A 122 -13.86 -1.10 -3.03
CA THR A 122 -12.91 -2.18 -3.27
C THR A 122 -12.15 -2.35 -1.97
N LEU A 123 -12.34 -3.49 -1.30
CA LEU A 123 -11.52 -3.88 -0.17
C LEU A 123 -10.12 -4.10 -0.75
N GLN A 124 -9.38 -3.00 -0.95
CA GLN A 124 -7.93 -3.04 -0.86
C GLN A 124 -7.68 -3.86 0.40
N LYS A 125 -7.00 -5.01 0.29
CA LYS A 125 -6.59 -5.78 1.45
C LYS A 125 -5.50 -4.99 2.19
N GLU A 126 -5.91 -3.88 2.78
CA GLU A 126 -5.07 -3.02 3.58
C GLU A 126 -4.41 -3.87 4.66
N GLY A 127 -3.11 -3.67 4.84
CA GLY A 127 -2.33 -4.39 5.83
C GLY A 127 -1.93 -5.83 5.47
N TRP A 128 -2.43 -6.44 4.39
CA TRP A 128 -1.94 -7.77 4.01
C TRP A 128 -0.50 -7.70 3.52
N LEU A 129 0.39 -8.43 4.21
CA LEU A 129 1.81 -8.46 3.90
C LEU A 129 2.10 -9.55 2.86
N HIS A 130 2.49 -9.12 1.66
CA HIS A 130 2.95 -10.00 0.60
C HIS A 130 4.46 -10.17 0.70
N VAL A 131 4.94 -11.39 1.00
CA VAL A 131 6.36 -11.74 0.92
C VAL A 131 6.64 -12.34 -0.47
N MET A 132 7.63 -11.80 -1.17
CA MET A 132 7.88 -12.07 -2.59
C MET A 132 9.36 -12.31 -2.88
N SER A 133 9.62 -13.15 -3.88
CA SER A 133 10.95 -13.43 -4.43
C SER A 133 10.92 -13.21 -5.94
N TYR A 134 11.55 -12.14 -6.41
CA TYR A 134 11.55 -11.75 -7.82
C TYR A 134 12.89 -11.95 -8.49
N ARG A 135 12.89 -12.53 -9.70
CA ARG A 135 14.09 -12.68 -10.51
C ARG A 135 14.52 -11.33 -11.07
N LEU A 136 15.79 -10.99 -10.86
CA LEU A 136 16.39 -9.79 -11.42
C LEU A 136 16.89 -10.06 -12.85
N ARG A 137 16.76 -9.06 -13.71
CA ARG A 137 17.36 -9.06 -15.05
C ARG A 137 18.38 -7.94 -15.18
N ASN A 138 19.56 -8.26 -15.71
CA ASN A 138 20.57 -7.25 -16.03
C ASN A 138 20.17 -6.45 -17.28
N TRP A 139 21.01 -5.49 -17.68
CA TRP A 139 20.77 -4.63 -18.85
C TRP A 139 20.71 -5.40 -20.18
N GLU A 140 21.33 -6.58 -20.27
CA GLU A 140 21.24 -7.50 -21.42
C GLU A 140 19.96 -8.37 -21.37
N GLY A 141 19.12 -8.20 -20.36
CA GLY A 141 17.92 -9.01 -20.13
C GLY A 141 18.19 -10.41 -19.56
N ARG A 142 19.44 -10.75 -19.27
CA ARG A 142 19.83 -12.03 -18.67
C ARG A 142 19.47 -12.06 -17.18
N ARG A 143 19.16 -13.25 -16.66
CA ARG A 143 18.87 -13.43 -15.23
C ARG A 143 20.13 -13.12 -14.41
N ASN A 144 19.99 -12.32 -13.36
CA ASN A 144 21.09 -11.95 -12.47
C ASN A 144 20.64 -11.96 -11.00
N GLY A 145 20.30 -13.16 -10.53
CA GLY A 145 19.89 -13.41 -9.15
C GLY A 145 18.42 -13.15 -8.83
N VAL A 146 18.12 -13.14 -7.53
CA VAL A 146 16.77 -13.03 -6.97
C VAL A 146 16.76 -11.97 -5.88
N LEU A 147 15.73 -11.14 -5.85
CA LEU A 147 15.47 -10.16 -4.79
C LEU A 147 14.31 -10.65 -3.93
N ASN A 148 14.54 -10.76 -2.63
CA ASN A 148 13.51 -11.06 -1.63
C ASN A 148 13.06 -9.77 -0.95
N PHE A 149 11.75 -9.54 -0.91
CA PHE A 149 11.17 -8.36 -0.29
C PHE A 149 9.75 -8.66 0.18
N SER A 150 9.20 -7.79 1.01
CA SER A 150 7.77 -7.80 1.32
C SER A 150 7.14 -6.44 1.02
N ALA A 151 5.84 -6.42 0.74
CA ALA A 151 5.10 -5.21 0.47
C ALA A 151 3.67 -5.27 1.02
N ARG A 152 3.13 -4.12 1.43
CA ARG A 152 1.73 -3.93 1.80
C ARG A 152 1.26 -2.49 1.57
N VAL A 153 -0.04 -2.32 1.37
CA VAL A 153 -0.68 -1.00 1.39
C VAL A 153 -0.89 -0.58 2.84
N VAL A 154 -0.62 0.70 3.13
CA VAL A 154 -0.85 1.31 4.44
C VAL A 154 -1.71 2.57 4.28
N LYS A 155 -2.65 2.79 5.20
CA LYS A 155 -3.44 4.03 5.26
C LYS A 155 -2.55 5.22 5.59
N LYS A 156 -2.90 6.38 5.03
CA LYS A 156 -2.31 7.65 5.45
C LYS A 156 -3.06 8.09 6.71
N LYS A 157 -2.36 8.47 7.78
CA LYS A 157 -2.97 8.90 9.05
C LYS A 157 -3.86 10.16 8.97
N GLU A 158 -3.96 10.79 7.80
CA GLU A 158 -4.69 12.05 7.60
C GLU A 158 -6.20 11.83 7.33
N GLU A 159 -6.66 10.60 7.04
CA GLU A 159 -8.06 10.29 6.75
C GLU A 159 -8.85 9.80 7.99
N GLU A 160 -8.18 9.55 9.13
CA GLU A 160 -8.84 9.17 10.39
C GLU A 160 -9.53 10.38 11.06
N GLU A 161 -9.05 11.61 10.82
CA GLU A 161 -9.65 12.83 11.39
C GLU A 161 -10.89 13.31 10.61
N GLU A 162 -10.93 13.13 9.27
CA GLU A 162 -12.08 13.54 8.45
C GLU A 162 -13.28 12.57 8.58
N GLU A 163 -13.05 11.26 8.77
CA GLU A 163 -14.14 10.29 9.00
C GLU A 163 -14.76 10.42 10.41
N GLU A 164 -13.97 10.77 11.44
CA GLU A 164 -14.48 11.05 12.78
C GLU A 164 -15.29 12.37 12.82
N GLU A 165 -14.85 13.41 12.11
CA GLU A 165 -15.60 14.68 12.01
C GLU A 165 -16.94 14.51 11.24
N GLU A 166 -16.96 13.73 10.15
CA GLU A 166 -18.21 13.45 9.41
C GLU A 166 -19.21 12.57 10.18
N GLU A 167 -18.75 11.64 11.03
CA GLU A 167 -19.63 10.86 11.91
C GLU A 167 -20.15 11.70 13.09
N GLU A 168 -19.34 12.59 13.67
CA GLU A 168 -19.81 13.52 14.72
C GLU A 168 -20.84 14.54 14.20
N GLU A 169 -20.67 15.10 12.99
CA GLU A 169 -21.66 16.02 12.40
C GLU A 169 -23.00 15.33 12.12
N LYS A 170 -23.00 14.08 11.61
CA LYS A 170 -24.23 13.33 11.35
C LYS A 170 -24.97 12.97 12.64
N ASN A 171 -24.24 12.64 13.70
CA ASN A 171 -24.82 12.34 15.01
C ASN A 171 -25.43 13.59 15.68
N ASN A 172 -24.79 14.76 15.52
CA ASN A 172 -25.32 16.02 16.07
C ASN A 172 -26.53 16.58 15.29
N MET A 173 -26.67 16.24 13.99
CA MET A 173 -27.79 16.70 13.18
C MET A 173 -29.10 15.91 13.43
N MET A 174 -29.03 14.72 14.03
CA MET A 174 -30.21 13.92 14.39
C MET A 174 -30.88 14.30 15.71
N ASP A 175 -30.21 15.08 16.58
CA ASP A 175 -30.73 15.41 17.93
C ASP A 175 -31.59 16.69 17.98
N HIS A 176 -31.58 17.53 16.94
CA HIS A 176 -32.24 18.83 16.96
C HIS A 176 -33.68 18.90 16.43
N HIS A 177 -34.33 17.77 16.14
CA HIS A 177 -35.66 17.77 15.50
C HIS A 177 -36.75 17.01 16.27
N HIS A 178 -36.84 17.14 17.60
CA HIS A 178 -38.08 16.85 18.33
C HIS A 178 -38.25 17.73 19.57
N HIS A 179 -38.68 18.98 19.39
CA HIS A 179 -39.36 19.71 20.46
C HIS A 179 -40.34 20.72 19.85
N HIS A 180 -41.42 20.21 19.24
CA HIS A 180 -42.60 21.02 18.97
C HIS A 180 -43.61 20.78 20.09
N GLU A 181 -43.67 21.76 20.98
CA GLU A 181 -44.61 21.89 22.09
C GLU A 181 -46.06 21.89 21.57
N MET A 182 -46.89 21.00 22.10
CA MET A 182 -48.35 21.08 21.99
C MET A 182 -48.93 21.07 23.40
N LYS A 183 -49.49 22.22 23.81
CA LYS A 183 -50.36 22.36 24.98
C LYS A 183 -51.74 21.79 24.68
N GLY A 184 -52.32 21.06 25.62
CA GLY A 184 -53.78 20.92 25.72
C GLY A 184 -54.33 19.71 26.46
N LEU A 185 -54.77 19.96 27.71
CA LEU A 185 -55.96 19.43 28.39
C LEU A 185 -56.02 17.96 28.89
N ASN A 186 -55.94 17.85 30.23
CA ASN A 186 -56.83 17.15 31.18
C ASN A 186 -57.65 15.94 30.69
N ASP A 187 -57.42 14.74 31.24
CA ASP A 187 -58.29 14.09 32.23
C ASP A 187 -57.82 12.66 32.59
N ASN A 188 -58.21 12.24 33.80
CA ASN A 188 -57.81 11.04 34.54
C ASN A 188 -58.10 9.71 33.82
N ASN A 189 -57.20 8.71 33.90
CA ASN A 189 -57.45 7.41 34.56
C ASN A 189 -56.25 6.42 34.46
N ASP A 190 -56.22 5.53 35.45
CA ASP A 190 -55.49 4.27 35.63
C ASP A 190 -54.67 3.63 34.48
N GLY A 191 -53.48 3.16 34.87
CA GLY A 191 -53.10 1.75 34.73
C GLY A 191 -52.48 1.28 33.40
N GLY A 192 -51.20 0.87 33.47
CA GLY A 192 -50.66 -0.17 32.60
C GLY A 192 -49.41 0.20 31.81
N VAL A 193 -48.28 -0.36 32.21
CA VAL A 193 -47.07 -0.47 31.37
C VAL A 193 -47.25 -1.63 30.41
N VAL A 194 -47.10 -1.41 29.09
CA VAL A 194 -46.74 -2.49 28.15
C VAL A 194 -45.77 -1.98 27.09
N LEU A 195 -44.78 -2.84 26.86
CA LEU A 195 -43.63 -2.76 25.98
C LEU A 195 -44.01 -2.80 24.50
N GLY A 196 -43.10 -2.32 23.66
CA GLY A 196 -43.33 -2.10 22.23
C GLY A 196 -43.45 -3.36 21.37
N VAL A 197 -43.72 -3.10 20.10
CA VAL A 197 -42.98 -3.53 18.88
C VAL A 197 -43.84 -3.08 17.70
N PRO A 198 -43.44 -2.08 16.88
CA PRO A 198 -44.13 -1.81 15.64
C PRO A 198 -43.75 -2.86 14.59
N VAL A 199 -44.70 -3.74 14.28
CA VAL A 199 -44.66 -4.61 13.11
C VAL A 199 -45.06 -3.77 11.90
N TRP A 200 -44.11 -3.41 11.04
CA TRP A 200 -44.42 -2.77 9.76
C TRP A 200 -44.69 -3.84 8.71
N TRP A 201 -45.89 -3.80 8.14
CA TRP A 201 -46.30 -4.61 7.00
C TRP A 201 -45.77 -4.02 5.71
N ASN A 202 -45.18 -4.90 4.91
CA ASN A 202 -44.84 -4.68 3.52
C ASN A 202 -46.15 -4.64 2.71
N ASN A 203 -46.45 -3.53 2.06
CA ASN A 203 -47.48 -3.46 1.02
C ASN A 203 -46.82 -2.99 -0.27
N HIS A 204 -46.61 -3.92 -1.19
CA HIS A 204 -47.12 -3.68 -2.53
C HIS A 204 -47.50 -4.99 -3.23
N LEU A 205 -48.78 -5.02 -3.61
CA LEU A 205 -49.39 -5.97 -4.50
C LEU A 205 -48.66 -5.98 -5.85
N GLY A 206 -48.37 -7.18 -6.33
CA GLY A 206 -48.02 -7.48 -7.72
C GLY A 206 -48.60 -8.85 -8.08
N ILE A 207 -49.79 -8.85 -8.68
CA ILE A 207 -50.48 -10.02 -9.24
C ILE A 207 -49.82 -10.40 -10.57
N HIS A 208 -49.56 -11.69 -10.78
CA HIS A 208 -49.51 -12.49 -12.03
C HIS A 208 -48.73 -13.79 -11.68
N VAL A 209 -49.17 -15.04 -11.87
CA VAL A 209 -50.25 -15.71 -12.62
C VAL A 209 -50.77 -16.86 -11.76
#